data_AF-A0A845MLV3-F1
#
_entry.id   AF-A0A845MLV3-F1
#
_cell.length_a   1.000
_cell.length_b   1.000
_cell.length_c   1.000
_cell.angle_alpha   90.00
_cell.angle_beta   90.00
_cell.angle_gamma   90.00
#
_symmetry.space_group_name_H-M   'P 1'
#
loop_
_entity.id
_entity.type
_entity.pdbx_description
1 polymer ?
#
loop_
_entity_poly.entity_id
_entity_poly.type
_entity_poly.pdbx_seq_one_letter_code
_entity_poly.pdbx_strand_id
1 'polypeptide(L)'
;MDETEKIEMLADALKIAKKILAGDIDPNIGCAKLGEINRDLDWPTELAAFGLLAHEQHDHENIGITAENCIPEIIDECTKLVSSHS
;
A
#
# COMPACT_ATOMS: atom_id res chain seq x y z
N MET A 1 13.94 -10.83 -11.20
CA MET A 1 13.10 -9.77 -11.76
C MET A 1 14.01 -8.79 -12.47
N ASP A 2 13.73 -8.52 -13.74
CA ASP A 2 14.48 -7.52 -14.51
C ASP A 2 13.98 -6.10 -14.24
N GLU A 3 14.65 -5.10 -14.81
CA GLU A 3 14.32 -3.68 -14.61
C GLU A 3 12.96 -3.29 -15.18
N THR A 4 12.52 -3.92 -16.28
CA THR A 4 11.23 -3.63 -16.90
C THR A 4 10.10 -4.11 -16.01
N GLU A 5 10.21 -5.35 -15.50
CA GLU A 5 9.25 -5.93 -14.56
C GLU A 5 9.10 -5.07 -13.29
N LYS A 6 10.21 -4.53 -12.77
CA LYS A 6 10.17 -3.62 -11.60
C LYS A 6 9.39 -2.34 -11.87
N ILE A 7 9.63 -1.72 -13.04
CA ILE A 7 8.94 -0.49 -13.44
C ILE A 7 7.44 -0.74 -13.59
N GLU A 8 7.06 -1.87 -14.18
CA GLU A 8 5.65 -2.24 -14.34
C GLU A 8 4.95 -2.48 -13.00
N MET A 9 5.59 -3.19 -12.07
CA MET A 9 5.05 -3.41 -10.73
C MET A 9 4.89 -2.10 -9.94
N LEU A 10 5.85 -1.18 -10.04
CA LEU A 10 5.72 0.13 -9.40
C LEU A 10 4.59 0.96 -10.03
N ALA A 11 4.44 0.91 -11.37
CA ALA A 11 3.32 1.55 -12.05
C ALA A 11 1.97 0.96 -11.62
N ASP A 12 1.90 -0.35 -11.35
CA ASP A 12 0.71 -1.00 -10.82
C ASP A 12 0.42 -0.61 -9.36
N ALA A 13 1.44 -0.47 -8.53
CA ALA A 13 1.28 0.09 -7.18
C ALA A 13 0.67 1.50 -7.23
N LEU A 14 1.18 2.36 -8.12
CA LEU A 14 0.63 3.71 -8.32
C LEU A 14 -0.84 3.68 -8.79
N LYS A 15 -1.21 2.75 -9.67
CA LYS A 15 -2.61 2.57 -10.09
C LYS A 15 -3.50 2.15 -8.93
N ILE A 16 -3.04 1.25 -8.06
CA ILE A 16 -3.80 0.79 -6.90
C ILE A 16 -4.00 1.95 -5.92
N ALA A 17 -2.95 2.71 -5.59
CA ALA A 17 -3.05 3.88 -4.72
C ALA A 17 -4.08 4.90 -5.25
N LYS A 18 -4.05 5.20 -6.55
CA LYS A 18 -5.05 6.08 -7.18
C LYS A 18 -6.48 5.56 -7.07
N LYS A 19 -6.68 4.24 -7.21
CA LYS A 19 -8.00 3.61 -7.06
C LYS A 19 -8.51 3.64 -5.62
N ILE A 20 -7.63 3.48 -4.63
CA ILE A 20 -7.98 3.66 -3.21
C ILE A 20 -8.45 5.10 -2.97
N LEU A 21 -7.68 6.09 -3.43
CA LEU A 21 -8.03 7.52 -3.27
C LEU A 21 -9.32 7.91 -4.01
N ALA A 22 -9.63 7.25 -5.12
CA ALA A 22 -10.88 7.44 -5.85
C ALA A 22 -12.09 6.75 -5.19
N GLY A 23 -11.87 5.86 -4.21
CA GLY A 23 -12.92 5.04 -3.60
C GLY A 23 -13.36 3.84 -4.45
N ASP A 24 -12.61 3.50 -5.49
CA ASP A 24 -12.89 2.38 -6.39
C ASP A 24 -12.50 1.02 -5.79
N ILE A 25 -11.61 1.04 -4.79
CA ILE A 25 -11.13 -0.14 -4.07
C ILE A 25 -11.16 0.17 -2.58
N ASP A 26 -11.59 -0.81 -1.79
CA ASP A 26 -11.48 -0.77 -0.33
C ASP A 26 -10.03 -0.54 0.12
N PRO A 27 -9.75 0.45 1.00
CA PRO A 27 -8.39 0.78 1.41
C PRO A 27 -7.61 -0.41 1.96
N ASN A 28 -8.25 -1.28 2.75
CA ASN A 28 -7.57 -2.41 3.36
C ASN A 28 -7.17 -3.47 2.33
N ILE A 29 -8.08 -3.81 1.41
CA ILE A 29 -7.80 -4.70 0.28
C ILE A 29 -6.71 -4.12 -0.63
N GLY A 30 -6.77 -2.81 -0.89
CA GLY A 30 -5.76 -2.12 -1.69
C GLY A 30 -4.39 -2.13 -1.02
N CYS A 31 -4.33 -1.86 0.29
CA CYS A 31 -3.10 -1.88 1.07
C CYS A 31 -2.45 -3.26 1.10
N ALA A 32 -3.23 -4.34 1.23
CA ALA A 32 -2.70 -5.70 1.18
C ALA A 32 -1.95 -5.97 -0.15
N LYS A 33 -2.52 -5.55 -1.29
CA LYS A 33 -1.87 -5.66 -2.60
C LYS A 33 -0.61 -4.81 -2.72
N LEU A 34 -0.62 -3.60 -2.17
CA LEU A 34 0.57 -2.75 -2.13
C LEU A 34 1.67 -3.36 -1.27
N GLY A 35 1.33 -4.01 -0.16
CA GLY A 35 2.25 -4.78 0.68
C GLY A 35 2.85 -5.99 -0.05
N GLU A 36 2.08 -6.70 -0.87
CA GLU A 36 2.59 -7.77 -1.73
C GLU A 36 3.60 -7.23 -2.76
N ILE A 37 3.26 -6.14 -3.46
CA ILE A 37 4.17 -5.50 -4.42
C ILE A 37 5.45 -5.02 -3.73
N ASN A 38 5.35 -4.42 -2.54
CA ASN A 38 6.49 -4.01 -1.73
C ASN A 38 7.44 -5.18 -1.46
N ARG A 39 6.92 -6.32 -1.00
CA ARG A 39 7.71 -7.53 -0.76
C ARG A 39 8.35 -8.04 -2.05
N ASP A 40 7.57 -8.13 -3.13
CA ASP A 40 8.02 -8.71 -4.39
C ASP A 40 9.09 -7.85 -5.08
N LEU A 41 9.08 -6.52 -4.85
CA LEU A 41 10.11 -5.56 -5.26
C LEU A 41 11.34 -5.52 -4.34
N ASP A 42 11.43 -6.40 -3.34
CA ASP A 42 12.49 -6.44 -2.32
C ASP A 42 12.53 -5.18 -1.43
N TRP A 43 11.35 -4.78 -0.97
CA TRP A 43 11.15 -3.75 0.06
C TRP A 43 11.60 -2.32 -0.30
N PRO A 44 11.20 -1.76 -1.45
CA PRO A 44 11.54 -0.39 -1.78
C PRO A 44 10.96 0.59 -0.75
N THR A 45 11.76 1.59 -0.36
CA THR A 45 11.40 2.53 0.71
C THR A 45 10.11 3.30 0.43
N GLU A 46 9.79 3.53 -0.84
CA GLU A 46 8.57 4.24 -1.26
C GLU A 46 7.28 3.45 -1.00
N LEU A 47 7.38 2.11 -0.82
CA LEU A 47 6.24 1.25 -0.49
C LEU A 47 6.29 0.70 0.94
N ALA A 48 7.34 1.04 1.72
CA ALA A 48 7.62 0.43 3.01
C ALA A 48 6.43 0.49 3.97
N ALA A 49 5.74 1.63 4.03
CA ALA A 49 4.57 1.83 4.87
C ALA A 49 3.44 0.85 4.57
N PHE A 50 3.19 0.52 3.30
CA PHE A 50 2.17 -0.47 2.93
C PHE A 50 2.55 -1.89 3.34
N GLY A 51 3.85 -2.22 3.44
CA GLY A 51 4.28 -3.51 3.98
C GLY A 51 3.92 -3.66 5.45
N LEU A 52 4.13 -2.60 6.23
CA LEU A 52 3.77 -2.54 7.65
C LEU A 52 2.24 -2.54 7.83
N LEU A 53 1.54 -1.60 7.19
CA LEU A 53 0.09 -1.47 7.29
C LEU A 53 -0.62 -2.75 6.82
N ALA A 54 -0.13 -3.42 5.77
CA ALA A 54 -0.69 -4.69 5.34
C ALA A 54 -0.67 -5.75 6.45
N HIS A 55 0.40 -5.78 7.25
CA HIS A 55 0.56 -6.67 8.39
C HIS A 55 -0.30 -6.26 9.60
N GLU A 56 -0.37 -4.97 9.90
CA GLU A 56 -1.01 -4.45 11.12
C GLU A 56 -2.55 -4.57 11.13
N GLN A 57 -3.18 -4.69 9.95
CA GLN A 57 -4.64 -4.78 9.81
C GLN A 57 -5.30 -5.95 10.55
N HIS A 58 -4.53 -6.96 10.95
CA HIS A 58 -5.02 -8.20 11.55
C HIS A 58 -4.14 -8.61 12.73
N ASP A 59 -4.69 -9.39 13.66
CA ASP A 59 -3.99 -10.00 14.81
C ASP A 59 -3.43 -9.01 15.86
N HIS A 60 -3.80 -7.73 15.76
CA HIS A 60 -3.38 -6.65 16.67
C HIS A 60 -4.56 -5.97 17.39
N GLU A 61 -5.76 -6.57 17.34
CA GLU A 61 -6.96 -6.02 17.96
C GLU A 61 -6.83 -5.92 19.49
N ASN A 62 -6.04 -6.82 20.08
CA ASN A 62 -5.73 -6.83 21.52
C ASN A 62 -4.90 -5.62 21.98
N ILE A 63 -4.18 -4.96 21.07
CA ILE A 63 -3.43 -3.73 21.33
C ILE A 63 -4.10 -2.49 20.74
N GLY A 64 -5.33 -2.65 20.22
CA GLY A 64 -6.16 -1.56 19.72
C GLY A 64 -5.87 -1.16 18.28
N ILE A 65 -5.18 -1.98 17.49
CA ILE A 65 -5.00 -1.77 16.05
C ILE A 65 -6.00 -2.65 15.30
N THR A 66 -6.75 -2.08 14.37
CA THR A 66 -7.79 -2.76 13.60
C THR A 66 -7.71 -2.34 12.14
N ALA A 67 -8.19 -3.19 11.22
CA ALA A 67 -8.30 -2.82 9.82
C ALA A 67 -8.96 -1.44 9.60
N GLU A 68 -10.05 -1.16 10.33
CA GLU A 68 -10.77 0.12 10.24
C GLU A 68 -9.93 1.33 10.68
N ASN A 69 -9.11 1.19 11.73
CA ASN A 69 -8.29 2.31 12.22
C ASN A 69 -6.96 2.48 11.46
N CYS A 70 -6.55 1.49 10.66
CA CYS A 70 -5.48 1.63 9.68
C CYS A 70 -5.90 2.47 8.45
N ILE A 71 -7.20 2.56 8.14
CA ILE A 71 -7.70 3.24 6.92
C ILE A 71 -7.17 4.67 6.75
N PRO A 72 -7.19 5.55 7.78
CA PRO A 72 -6.68 6.92 7.62
C PRO A 72 -5.19 6.96 7.22
N GLU A 73 -4.36 6.09 7.79
CA GLU A 73 -2.94 6.03 7.48
C GLU A 73 -2.69 5.45 6.08
N ILE A 74 -3.47 4.44 5.67
CA ILE A 74 -3.45 3.92 4.29
C ILE A 74 -3.75 5.04 3.28
N ILE A 75 -4.76 5.88 3.54
CA ILE A 75 -5.12 7.00 2.67
C ILE A 75 -4.00 8.05 2.62
N ASP A 76 -3.39 8.37 3.76
CA ASP A 76 -2.27 9.32 3.84
C ASP A 76 -1.06 8.83 3.03
N GLU A 77 -0.67 7.56 3.19
CA GLU A 77 0.43 6.97 2.43
C GLU A 77 0.13 6.85 0.94
N CYS A 78 -1.11 6.52 0.55
CA CYS A 78 -1.53 6.56 -0.86
C CYS A 78 -1.38 7.97 -1.44
N THR A 79 -1.74 9.00 -0.67
CA THR A 79 -1.62 10.40 -1.07
C THR A 79 -0.15 10.80 -1.26
N LYS A 80 0.73 10.40 -0.33
CA LYS A 80 2.19 10.64 -0.42
C LYS A 80 2.80 9.94 -1.64
N LEU A 81 2.46 8.67 -1.86
CA LEU A 81 2.98 7.88 -2.98
C LEU A 81 2.60 8.52 -4.33
N VAL A 82 1.33 8.88 -4.51
CA VAL A 82 0.85 9.52 -5.75
C VAL A 82 1.48 10.89 -5.96
N SER A 83 1.62 11.69 -4.89
CA SER A 83 2.19 13.04 -4.98
C SER A 83 3.69 13.02 -5.32
N SER A 84 4.43 12.02 -4.87
CA SER A 84 5.86 11.85 -5.17
C SER A 84 6.14 11.40 -6.61
N HIS A 85 5.09 11.01 -7.34
CA HIS A 85 5.14 10.49 -8.72
C HIS A 85 4.24 11.29 -9.68
N SER A 86 3.88 12.52 -9.31
CA SER A 86 3.09 13.45 -10.14
C SER A 86 3.94 14.53 -10.78
#